data_AF-A0A118DWZ4-F1
#
_entry.id   AF-A0A118DWZ4-F1
#
_cell.length_a   1.000
_cell.length_b   1.000
_cell.length_c   1.000
_cell.angle_alpha   90.00
_cell.angle_beta   90.00
_cell.angle_gamma   90.00
#
_symmetry.space_group_name_H-M   'P 1'
#
loop_
_entity.id
_entity.type
_entity.pdbx_description
1 polymer ?
#
loop_
_entity_poly.entity_id
_entity_poly.type
_entity_poly.pdbx_seq_one_letter_code
_entity_poly.pdbx_strand_id
1 'polypeptide(L)' 'MVTAVKCPSCGKEVRWTPENRFRPFCSSRCKQLDLGAWAAEKYRIGGADNEALSDDDAEKGTRG' A
#
# COMPACT_ATOMS: atom_id res chain seq x y z
N MET A 1 -5.82 23.71 15.45
CA MET A 1 -6.94 22.94 14.85
C MET A 1 -6.50 21.48 14.75
N VAL A 2 -7.36 20.51 15.08
CA VAL A 2 -7.03 19.08 14.99
C VAL A 2 -7.45 18.57 13.62
N THR A 3 -6.51 18.03 12.85
CA THR A 3 -6.79 17.39 11.55
C THR A 3 -7.70 16.17 11.76
N ALA A 4 -8.72 16.01 10.93
CA ALA A 4 -9.57 14.83 10.91
C ALA A 4 -9.47 14.13 9.55
N VAL A 5 -9.45 12.80 9.56
CA VAL A 5 -9.37 11.96 8.35
C VAL A 5 -10.45 10.88 8.38
N LYS A 6 -10.80 10.30 7.23
CA LYS A 6 -11.69 9.15 7.17
C LYS A 6 -10.87 7.86 7.35
N CYS A 7 -11.35 6.96 8.20
CA CYS A 7 -10.78 5.62 8.36
C CYS A 7 -10.88 4.89 7.01
N PRO A 8 -9.76 4.42 6.43
CA PRO A 8 -9.78 3.83 5.10
C PRO A 8 -10.58 2.51 5.04
N SER A 9 -10.68 1.79 6.15
CA SER A 9 -11.39 0.49 6.18
C SER A 9 -12.90 0.59 6.37
N CYS A 10 -13.42 1.69 6.92
CA CYS A 10 -14.86 1.81 7.24
C CYS A 10 -15.48 3.20 7.09
N GLY A 11 -14.70 4.21 6.70
CA GLY A 11 -15.18 5.58 6.48
C GLY A 11 -15.48 6.40 7.74
N LYS A 12 -15.36 5.83 8.96
CA LYS A 12 -15.57 6.62 10.20
C LYS A 12 -14.56 7.76 10.30
N GLU A 13 -15.00 8.92 10.77
CA GLU A 13 -14.11 10.07 11.01
C GLU A 13 -13.19 9.84 12.21
N VAL A 14 -11.91 10.18 12.04
CA VAL A 14 -10.83 9.95 13.00
C VAL A 14 -10.07 11.25 13.22
N ARG A 15 -9.99 11.68 14.48
CA ARG A 15 -9.13 12.80 14.87
C ARG A 15 -7.66 12.37 14.86
N TRP A 16 -6.79 13.20 14.29
CA TRP A 16 -5.36 12.96 14.21
C TRP A 16 -4.65 13.40 15.49
N THR A 17 -4.84 12.67 16.59
CA THR A 17 -4.26 13.00 17.92
C THR A 17 -3.50 11.83 18.55
N PRO A 18 -2.43 12.08 19.33
CA PRO A 18 -1.56 11.05 19.94
C PRO A 18 -2.29 9.89 20.62
N GLU A 19 -3.44 10.19 21.24
CA GLU A 19 -4.26 9.25 22.00
C GLU A 19 -4.84 8.14 21.12
N ASN A 20 -5.12 8.42 19.84
CA ASN A 20 -5.47 7.37 18.90
C ASN A 20 -4.21 6.68 18.37
N ARG A 21 -3.84 5.57 19.02
CA ARG A 21 -2.69 4.73 18.64
C ARG A 21 -2.85 4.00 17.30
N PHE A 22 -4.03 4.06 16.67
CA PHE A 22 -4.34 3.32 15.45
C PHE A 22 -4.51 4.21 14.21
N ARG A 23 -4.23 5.51 14.29
CA ARG A 23 -4.30 6.41 13.12
C ARG A 23 -3.56 5.82 11.90
N PRO A 24 -4.11 5.90 10.67
CA PRO A 24 -5.34 6.61 10.29
C PRO A 24 -6.64 5.85 10.58
N PHE A 25 -6.58 4.66 11.18
CA PHE A 25 -7.74 3.82 11.47
C PHE A 25 -8.48 4.24 12.74
N CYS A 26 -9.77 3.92 12.81
CA CYS A 26 -10.60 4.21 13.98
C CYS A 26 -10.41 3.21 15.14
N SER A 27 -9.78 2.06 14.89
CA SER A 27 -9.56 0.99 15.87
C SER A 27 -8.49 -0.01 15.42
N SER A 28 -8.02 -0.86 16.33
CA SER A 28 -7.15 -2.00 16.03
C SER A 28 -7.77 -2.96 15.01
N ARG A 29 -9.09 -3.20 15.09
CA ARG A 29 -9.83 -4.06 14.17
C ARG A 29 -9.73 -3.55 12.73
N CYS A 30 -9.96 -2.26 12.49
CA CYS A 30 -9.86 -1.70 11.14
C CYS A 30 -8.43 -1.81 10.58
N LYS A 31 -7.41 -1.56 11.41
CA LYS A 31 -6.01 -1.78 11.01
C LYS A 31 -5.76 -3.23 10.59
N GLN A 32 -6.25 -4.21 11.34
CA GLN A 32 -6.08 -5.62 11.02
C GLN A 32 -6.83 -6.03 9.74
N LEU A 33 -8.04 -5.52 9.53
CA LEU A 33 -8.82 -5.78 8.32
C LEU A 33 -8.10 -5.26 7.07
N ASP A 34 -7.50 -4.07 7.15
CA ASP A 34 -6.72 -3.51 6.05
C ASP A 34 -5.50 -4.37 5.72
N LEU A 35 -4.72 -4.76 6.74
CA LEU A 35 -3.62 -5.70 6.57
C LEU A 35 -4.06 -7.04 5.97
N GLY A 36 -5.22 -7.56 6.39
CA GLY A 36 -5.80 -8.78 5.84
C GLY A 36 -6.20 -8.62 4.36
N ALA A 37 -6.69 -7.45 3.95
CA ALA A 37 -7.02 -7.17 2.56
C ALA A 37 -5.77 -7.14 1.67
N TRP A 38 -4.66 -6.58 2.17
CA TRP A 38 -3.35 -6.67 1.51
C TRP A 38 -2.86 -8.11 1.39
N ALA A 39 -2.90 -8.87 2.49
CA ALA A 39 -2.46 -10.27 2.50
C ALA A 39 -3.31 -11.16 1.59
N ALA A 40 -4.58 -10.81 1.38
CA ALA A 40 -5.49 -11.49 0.47
C ALA A 40 -5.49 -10.91 -0.96
N GLU A 41 -4.48 -10.09 -1.32
CA GLU A 41 -4.29 -9.50 -2.66
C GLU A 41 -5.51 -8.71 -3.18
N LYS A 42 -6.33 -8.16 -2.27
CA LYS A 42 -7.50 -7.36 -2.64
C LYS A 42 -7.13 -5.96 -3.13
N TYR A 43 -5.96 -5.48 -2.73
CA TYR A 43 -5.39 -4.23 -3.20
C TYR A 43 -4.31 -4.50 -4.24
N ARG A 44 -4.28 -3.66 -5.27
CA ARG A 44 -3.26 -3.69 -6.33
C ARG A 44 -2.72 -2.29 -6.53
N ILE A 45 -1.40 -2.17 -6.62
CA ILE A 45 -0.77 -0.95 -7.09
C ILE A 45 -0.81 -1.01 -8.61
N GLY A 46 -1.45 -0.04 -9.26
CA GLY A 46 -1.42 0.07 -10.71
C GLY A 46 0.00 0.34 -11.20
N GLY A 47 0.50 -0.47 -12.13
CA GLY A 47 1.69 -0.12 -12.90
C GLY A 47 1.24 0.64 -14.15
N ALA A 48 1.92 1.75 -14.47
CA ALA A 48 2.09 2.05 -15.88
C ALA A 48 2.86 0.85 -16.45
N ASP A 49 2.36 0.31 -17.55
CA ASP A 49 3.07 -0.55 -18.47
C ASP A 49 4.40 0.13 -18.87
N ASN A 50 5.41 0.01 -17.99
CA ASN A 50 6.77 0.34 -18.32
C ASN A 50 7.28 -0.79 -19.21
N GLU A 51 7.06 -0.62 -20.51
CA GLU A 51 7.72 -1.36 -21.57
C GLU A 51 9.20 -1.57 -21.23
N ALA A 52 9.57 -2.84 -21.18
CA ALA A 52 10.91 -3.42 -21.28
C ALA A 52 11.99 -2.97 -20.29
N LEU A 53 12.07 -3.65 -19.14
CA LEU A 53 13.36 -4.09 -18.61
C LEU A 53 13.68 -5.47 -19.19
N SER A 54 14.14 -5.52 -20.44
CA SER A 54 14.74 -6.71 -21.02
C SER A 54 16.22 -6.80 -20.62
N ASP A 55 16.53 -7.76 -19.75
CA ASP A 55 17.86 -8.16 -19.30
C ASP A 55 18.56 -9.04 -20.36
N ASP A 56 18.78 -8.50 -21.56
CA ASP A 56 19.44 -9.22 -22.67
C ASP A 56 20.48 -8.31 -23.35
N ASP A 57 21.56 -7.96 -22.63
CA ASP A 57 22.80 -7.43 -23.23
C ASP A 57 24.07 -7.92 -22.50
N ALA A 58 23.99 -9.04 -21.79
CA ALA A 58 25.14 -9.61 -21.09
C ALA A 58 25.41 -11.04 -21.57
N GLU A 59 25.98 -11.18 -22.77
CA GLU A 59 26.92 -12.25 -23.21
C GLU A 59 26.75 -12.59 -24.71
N LYS A 60 27.51 -11.91 -25.57
CA LYS A 60 28.10 -12.60 -26.72
C LYS A 60 29.45 -12.03 -27.14
N GLY A 61 30.41 -12.20 -26.24
CA GLY A 61 31.81 -12.30 -26.62
C GLY A 61 32.14 -13.65 -27.24
N THR A 62 32.76 -13.60 -28.43
CA THR A 62 33.70 -14.58 -29.00
C THR A 62 33.19 -15.88 -29.68
N ARG A 63 33.86 -16.13 -30.82
CA ARG A 63 34.11 -17.38 -31.56
C ARG A 63 33.12 -17.78 -32.66
N GLY A 64 33.67 -17.77 -33.87
CA GLY A 64 33.14 -18.28 -35.14
C GLY A 64 34.09 -17.87 -36.24
#